data_AF-A0AAW1XJ58-F1
#
_entry.id   AF-A0AAW1XJ58-F1
#
_cell.length_a   1.000
_cell.length_b   1.000
_cell.length_c   1.000
_cell.angle_alpha   90.00
_cell.angle_beta   90.00
_cell.angle_gamma   90.00
#
_symmetry.space_group_name_H-M   'P 1'
#
loop_
_entity.id
_entity.type
_entity.pdbx_description
1 polymer ?
#
loop_
_entity_poly.entity_id
_entity_poly.type
_entity_poly.pdbx_seq_one_letter_code
_entity_poly.pdbx_strand_id
1 'polypeptide(L)'
;MGNLNLLHRPLRSGKWAVTYEEWPEEVYPPYANGPGYIISIDIAKFIASQHGNRSLRLFKMEDVSMGMWVEQFNSSRVAVQYSHNWKFCQYGCMENYYTAHYQSPRQMICLWDKLARGRAQCCNFR
;
A
#
# COMPACT_ATOMS: atom_id res chain seq x y z
N MET A 1 1.01 -0.14 -8.40
CA MET A 1 1.62 -1.47 -8.16
C MET A 1 1.88 -1.64 -6.68
N GLY A 2 1.62 -2.82 -6.12
CA GLY A 2 1.88 -3.12 -4.70
C GLY A 2 1.36 -4.50 -4.32
N ASN A 3 1.32 -4.81 -3.02
CA ASN A 3 0.56 -5.95 -2.51
C ASN A 3 -0.91 -5.56 -2.37
N LEU A 4 -1.70 -5.84 -3.41
CA LEU A 4 -3.09 -5.41 -3.49
C LEU A 4 -4.02 -6.32 -2.67
N ASN A 5 -4.86 -5.69 -1.85
CA ASN A 5 -6.09 -6.30 -1.35
C ASN A 5 -7.23 -6.00 -2.30
N LEU A 6 -7.93 -7.07 -2.68
CA LEU A 6 -9.14 -7.00 -3.49
C LEU A 6 -10.30 -7.51 -2.62
N LEU A 7 -11.44 -6.83 -2.66
CA LEU A 7 -12.65 -7.23 -1.94
C LEU A 7 -12.46 -7.39 -0.42
N HIS A 8 -11.52 -6.65 0.16
CA HIS A 8 -11.26 -6.71 1.59
C HIS A 8 -12.43 -6.10 2.37
N ARG A 9 -12.98 -6.89 3.31
CA ARG A 9 -14.10 -6.48 4.15
C ARG A 9 -13.58 -5.77 5.40
N PRO A 10 -14.19 -4.65 5.81
CA PRO A 10 -13.86 -3.99 7.07
C PRO A 10 -13.94 -4.96 8.24
N LEU A 11 -12.89 -5.04 9.06
CA LEU A 11 -12.97 -5.74 10.33
C LEU A 11 -13.95 -4.98 11.23
N ARG A 12 -14.86 -5.69 11.90
CA ARG A 12 -15.83 -5.08 12.82
C ARG A 12 -15.40 -5.19 14.29
N SER A 13 -14.24 -5.77 14.56
CA SER A 13 -13.65 -5.92 15.89
C SER A 13 -12.11 -5.92 15.83
N GLY A 14 -11.47 -5.71 16.97
CA GLY A 14 -10.01 -5.66 17.09
C GLY A 14 -9.38 -4.29 16.79
N LYS A 15 -8.05 -4.25 16.71
CA LYS A 15 -7.26 -3.01 16.55
C LYS A 15 -7.71 -2.16 15.35
N TRP A 16 -8.08 -2.82 14.26
CA TRP A 16 -8.42 -2.19 12.99
C TRP A 16 -9.93 -2.18 12.74
N ALA A 17 -10.74 -2.29 13.80
CA ALA A 17 -12.19 -2.30 13.69
C ALA A 17 -12.72 -1.02 13.06
N VAL A 18 -13.71 -1.14 12.18
CA VAL A 18 -14.43 -0.05 11.53
C VAL A 18 -15.92 -0.26 11.73
N THR A 19 -16.61 0.74 12.25
CA THR A 19 -18.06 0.64 12.47
C THR A 19 -18.83 0.79 11.15
N TYR A 20 -20.12 0.42 11.15
CA TYR A 20 -20.97 0.63 9.97
C TYR A 20 -21.23 2.12 9.71
N GLU A 21 -21.17 2.96 10.74
CA GLU A 21 -21.26 4.41 10.60
C GLU A 21 -20.03 4.98 9.88
N GLU A 22 -18.83 4.45 10.17
CA GLU A 22 -17.59 4.87 9.51
C GLU A 22 -17.49 4.35 8.06
N TRP A 23 -17.97 3.13 7.83
CA TRP A 23 -17.96 2.47 6.53
C TRP A 23 -19.16 1.52 6.36
N PRO A 24 -20.25 2.00 5.74
CA PRO A 24 -21.47 1.22 5.59
C PRO A 24 -21.35 0.12 4.54
N GLU A 25 -20.44 0.24 3.58
CA GLU A 25 -20.29 -0.74 2.51
C GLU A 25 -19.63 -2.04 2.99
N GLU A 26 -19.84 -3.13 2.24
CA GLU A 26 -19.31 -4.45 2.60
C GLU A 26 -17.80 -4.60 2.33
N VAL A 27 -17.26 -3.85 1.38
CA VAL A 27 -15.87 -3.97 0.92
C VAL A 27 -15.23 -2.60 0.74
N TYR A 28 -13.91 -2.53 0.95
CA TYR A 28 -13.09 -1.40 0.55
C TYR A 28 -12.85 -1.41 -0.98
N PRO A 29 -12.54 -0.24 -1.58
CA PRO A 29 -11.98 -0.20 -2.93
C PRO A 29 -10.64 -0.94 -2.99
N PRO A 30 -10.16 -1.35 -4.18
CA PRO A 30 -8.83 -1.93 -4.33
C PRO A 30 -7.75 -1.01 -3.74
N TYR A 31 -6.88 -1.57 -2.89
CA TYR A 31 -5.80 -0.80 -2.28
C TYR A 31 -4.57 -1.68 -2.05
N ALA A 32 -3.38 -1.08 -2.08
CA ALA A 32 -2.15 -1.76 -1.69
C ALA A 32 -1.96 -1.64 -0.18
N ASN A 33 -1.69 -2.75 0.52
CA ASN A 33 -1.38 -2.69 1.94
C ASN A 33 0.12 -2.82 2.23
N GLY A 34 0.51 -2.33 3.41
CA GLY A 34 1.71 -2.77 4.11
C GLY A 34 2.98 -2.02 3.70
N PRO A 35 4.03 -2.70 3.20
CA PRO A 35 5.41 -2.19 3.21
C PRO A 35 5.70 -1.10 2.18
N GLY A 36 4.75 -0.83 1.27
CA GLY A 36 4.89 0.20 0.24
C GLY A 36 4.18 -0.15 -1.06
N TYR A 37 4.08 0.84 -1.94
CA TYR A 37 3.48 0.75 -3.26
C TYR A 37 4.02 1.84 -4.17
N ILE A 38 3.83 1.65 -5.48
CA ILE A 38 4.22 2.59 -6.53
C ILE A 38 2.96 3.08 -7.25
N ILE A 39 2.81 4.39 -7.38
CA ILE A 39 1.76 5.05 -8.16
C ILE A 39 2.37 5.87 -9.29
N SER A 40 1.59 6.12 -10.34
CA SER A 40 2.01 7.04 -11.41
C SER A 40 1.97 8.49 -10.93
N ILE A 41 2.72 9.36 -11.61
CA ILE A 41 2.76 10.78 -11.32
C ILE A 41 1.40 11.47 -11.53
N ASP A 42 0.57 10.96 -12.45
CA ASP A 42 -0.76 11.52 -12.73
C ASP A 42 -1.72 11.33 -11.55
N ILE A 43 -1.68 10.16 -10.93
CA ILE A 43 -2.42 9.87 -9.68
C ILE A 43 -1.92 10.79 -8.57
N ALA A 44 -0.60 10.92 -8.41
CA ALA A 44 -0.02 11.79 -7.37
C ALA A 44 -0.44 13.27 -7.55
N LYS A 45 -0.39 13.79 -8.78
CA LYS A 45 -0.83 15.16 -9.11
C LYS A 45 -2.33 15.35 -8.85
N PHE A 46 -3.15 14.36 -9.19
CA PHE A 46 -4.57 14.39 -8.91
C PHE A 46 -4.83 14.48 -7.39
N ILE A 47 -4.20 13.61 -6.59
CA ILE A 47 -4.34 13.60 -5.14
C ILE A 47 -3.89 14.95 -4.55
N ALA A 48 -2.74 15.47 -4.96
CA ALA A 48 -2.25 16.76 -4.48
C ALA A 48 -3.22 17.92 -4.81
N SER A 49 -3.80 17.92 -6.02
CA SER A 49 -4.81 18.91 -6.42
C SER A 49 -6.10 18.80 -5.60
N GLN A 50 -6.62 17.59 -5.41
CA GLN A 50 -7.82 17.37 -4.59
C GLN A 50 -7.57 17.72 -3.11
N HIS A 51 -6.37 17.44 -2.60
CA HIS A 51 -5.97 17.82 -1.25
C HIS A 51 -5.96 19.34 -1.06
N GLY A 52 -5.35 20.08 -2.00
CA GLY A 52 -5.34 21.54 -1.99
C GLY A 52 -6.75 22.15 -2.00
N ASN A 53 -7.69 21.47 -2.67
CA ASN A 53 -9.11 21.84 -2.72
C ASN A 53 -9.94 21.32 -1.54
N ARG A 54 -9.32 20.61 -0.59
CA ARG A 54 -9.99 19.96 0.56
C ARG A 54 -11.14 19.03 0.16
N SER A 55 -11.04 18.40 -1.01
CA SER A 55 -12.07 17.51 -1.55
C SER A 55 -11.80 16.02 -1.31
N LEU A 56 -10.64 15.67 -0.77
CA LEU A 56 -10.31 14.28 -0.44
C LEU A 56 -11.09 13.82 0.80
N ARG A 57 -11.83 12.71 0.67
CA ARG A 57 -12.36 11.98 1.82
C ARG A 57 -11.18 11.32 2.55
N LEU A 58 -10.97 11.70 3.80
CA LEU A 58 -9.98 11.08 4.68
C LEU A 58 -10.59 9.87 5.39
N PHE A 59 -9.76 8.87 5.65
CA PHE A 59 -10.15 7.71 6.42
C PHE A 59 -9.01 7.30 7.36
N LYS A 60 -9.34 6.69 8.49
CA LYS A 60 -8.36 6.39 9.56
C LYS A 60 -7.26 5.40 9.14
N MET A 61 -7.51 4.63 8.10
CA MET A 61 -6.51 3.80 7.44
C MET A 61 -6.03 4.53 6.19
N GLU A 62 -4.75 4.90 6.20
CA GLU A 62 -4.01 5.58 5.14
C GLU A 62 -3.98 4.79 3.84
N ASP A 63 -3.73 3.47 3.92
CA ASP A 63 -3.66 2.59 2.76
C ASP A 63 -5.03 2.49 2.07
N VAL A 64 -6.10 2.42 2.88
CA VAL A 64 -7.49 2.46 2.38
C VAL A 64 -7.82 3.84 1.81
N SER A 65 -7.39 4.92 2.45
CA SER A 65 -7.56 6.28 1.93
C SER A 65 -6.93 6.44 0.55
N MET A 66 -5.71 5.93 0.37
CA MET A 66 -5.05 5.90 -0.93
C MET A 66 -5.85 5.10 -1.96
N GLY A 67 -6.41 3.94 -1.60
CA GLY A 67 -7.31 3.18 -2.47
C GLY A 67 -8.54 3.98 -2.90
N MET A 68 -9.17 4.70 -1.97
CA MET A 68 -10.33 5.56 -2.28
C MET A 68 -9.98 6.66 -3.28
N TRP A 69 -8.82 7.31 -3.13
CA TRP A 69 -8.40 8.38 -4.02
C TRP A 69 -7.99 7.87 -5.40
N VAL A 70 -7.38 6.69 -5.47
CA VAL A 70 -7.07 6.00 -6.73
C VAL A 70 -8.35 5.59 -7.45
N GLU A 71 -9.36 5.10 -6.72
CA GLU A 71 -10.67 4.75 -7.30
C GLU A 71 -11.41 5.98 -7.84
N GLN A 72 -11.32 7.11 -7.13
CA GLN A 72 -11.84 8.39 -7.63
C GLN A 72 -11.10 8.83 -8.91
N PHE A 73 -9.79 8.66 -9.00
CA PHE A 73 -9.04 8.94 -10.23
C PHE A 73 -9.45 8.01 -11.38
N ASN A 74 -9.57 6.70 -11.10
CA ASN A 74 -9.96 5.66 -12.04
C ASN A 74 -11.32 5.96 -12.68
N SER A 75 -12.28 6.41 -11.88
CA SER A 75 -13.63 6.73 -12.34
C SER A 75 -13.76 8.09 -13.04
N SER A 76 -12.88 9.06 -12.74
CA SER A 76 -13.03 10.45 -13.23
C SER A 76 -12.06 10.85 -14.33
N ARG A 77 -10.96 10.10 -14.54
CA ARG A 77 -9.88 10.49 -15.46
C ARG A 77 -9.55 9.37 -16.45
N VAL A 78 -8.72 8.43 -16.02
CA VAL A 78 -8.14 7.39 -16.89
C VAL A 78 -8.18 6.08 -16.13
N ALA A 79 -8.52 5.01 -16.84
CA ALA A 79 -8.54 3.67 -16.29
C ALA A 79 -7.19 3.31 -15.66
N VAL A 80 -7.22 2.95 -14.38
CA VAL A 80 -6.03 2.59 -13.60
C VAL A 80 -5.69 1.12 -13.86
N GLN A 81 -4.44 0.88 -14.25
CA GLN A 81 -3.89 -0.47 -14.28
C GLN A 81 -3.34 -0.86 -12.92
N TYR A 82 -4.08 -1.73 -12.24
CA TYR A 82 -3.66 -2.33 -10.98
C TYR A 82 -2.69 -3.48 -11.23
N SER A 83 -1.55 -3.47 -10.54
CA SER A 83 -0.54 -4.53 -10.61
C SER A 83 -0.23 -5.06 -9.22
N HIS A 84 -0.69 -6.28 -8.95
CA HIS A 84 -0.43 -7.01 -7.71
C HIS A 84 0.92 -7.74 -7.80
N ASN A 85 1.77 -7.62 -6.78
CA ASN A 85 3.03 -8.34 -6.73
C ASN A 85 3.45 -8.70 -5.29
N TRP A 86 3.61 -9.99 -5.02
CA TRP A 86 4.00 -10.53 -3.71
C TRP A 86 5.40 -10.07 -3.24
N LYS A 87 6.25 -9.61 -4.16
CA LYS A 87 7.56 -9.01 -3.84
C LYS A 87 7.44 -7.74 -3.00
N PHE A 88 6.26 -7.15 -2.89
CA PHE A 88 5.91 -6.21 -1.83
C PHE A 88 5.58 -6.98 -0.53
N CYS A 89 6.59 -7.60 0.07
CA CYS A 89 6.38 -8.62 1.12
C CYS A 89 5.92 -7.98 2.45
N GLN A 90 4.69 -8.28 2.87
CA GLN A 90 4.11 -7.74 4.11
C GLN A 90 4.62 -8.43 5.38
N TYR A 91 5.06 -9.69 5.29
CA TYR A 91 5.34 -10.53 6.47
C TYR A 91 6.81 -10.57 6.87
N GLY A 92 7.66 -9.81 6.20
CA GLY A 92 9.10 -9.87 6.45
C GLY A 92 9.87 -9.61 5.16
N CYS A 93 10.73 -10.56 4.81
CA CYS A 93 11.54 -10.50 3.61
C CYS A 93 11.35 -11.79 2.79
N MET A 94 11.38 -11.66 1.47
CA MET A 94 11.46 -12.78 0.54
C MET A 94 12.57 -12.55 -0.49
N GLU A 95 13.13 -13.59 -1.07
CA GLU A 95 14.15 -13.43 -2.11
C GLU A 95 13.60 -12.64 -3.32
N ASN A 96 14.45 -11.79 -3.91
CA ASN A 96 14.10 -10.86 -4.99
C ASN A 96 12.94 -9.92 -4.64
N TYR A 97 12.84 -9.49 -3.37
CA TYR A 97 11.85 -8.53 -2.91
C TYR A 97 11.97 -7.17 -3.62
N TYR A 98 10.85 -6.45 -3.68
CA TYR A 98 10.81 -5.01 -3.94
C TYR A 98 10.79 -4.23 -2.63
N THR A 99 10.07 -4.75 -1.63
CA THR A 99 10.09 -4.21 -0.26
C THR A 99 10.21 -5.35 0.75
N ALA A 100 10.93 -5.11 1.84
CA ALA A 100 11.01 -6.03 2.98
C ALA A 100 10.48 -5.33 4.23
N HIS A 101 9.43 -5.88 4.85
CA HIS A 101 8.82 -5.40 6.07
C HIS A 101 9.48 -5.97 7.34
N TYR A 102 9.21 -5.40 8.51
CA TYR A 102 9.71 -5.87 9.81
C TYR A 102 11.25 -6.04 9.88
N GLN A 103 12.00 -5.13 9.24
CA GLN A 103 13.47 -5.16 9.24
C GLN A 103 14.02 -4.26 10.35
N SER A 104 14.95 -4.78 11.14
CA SER A 104 15.73 -3.97 12.09
C SER A 104 16.71 -3.04 11.35
N PRO A 105 17.21 -1.97 12.00
CA PRO A 105 18.21 -1.09 11.38
C PRO A 105 19.45 -1.84 10.87
N ARG A 106 19.93 -2.86 11.58
CA ARG A 106 21.06 -3.69 11.15
C ARG A 106 20.71 -4.55 9.94
N GLN A 107 19.49 -5.08 9.88
CA GLN A 107 19.02 -5.80 8.69
C GLN A 107 18.93 -4.87 7.48
N MET A 108 18.45 -3.63 7.63
CA MET A 108 18.39 -2.67 6.51
C MET A 108 19.78 -2.42 5.89
N ILE A 109 20.83 -2.29 6.71
CA ILE A 109 22.21 -2.15 6.22
C ILE A 109 22.66 -3.41 5.47
N CYS A 110 22.38 -4.60 6.01
CA CYS A 110 22.71 -5.87 5.35
C CYS A 110 21.95 -6.03 4.02
N LEU A 111 20.65 -5.70 4.00
CA LEU A 111 19.81 -5.73 2.81
C LEU A 111 20.37 -4.81 1.73
N TRP A 112 20.79 -3.60 2.11
CA TRP A 112 21.43 -2.65 1.21
C TRP A 112 22.75 -3.16 0.63
N ASP A 113 23.65 -3.72 1.46
CA ASP A 113 24.92 -4.29 0.99
C ASP A 113 24.71 -5.41 -0.05
N LYS A 114 23.74 -6.30 0.20
CA LYS A 114 23.40 -7.35 -0.77
C LYS A 114 22.80 -6.78 -2.06
N LEU A 115 21.90 -5.80 -1.94
CA LEU A 115 21.27 -5.14 -3.08
C LEU A 115 22.31 -4.42 -3.95
N ALA A 116 23.26 -3.72 -3.34
CA ALA A 116 24.35 -3.03 -4.04
C ALA A 116 25.26 -4.00 -4.84
N ARG A 117 25.32 -5.27 -4.43
CA ARG A 117 25.99 -6.36 -5.15
C ARG A 117 25.09 -7.07 -6.18
N GLY A 118 23.92 -6.50 -6.46
CA GLY A 118 22.95 -7.02 -7.43
C GLY A 118 22.09 -8.18 -6.91
N ARG A 119 21.99 -8.37 -5.58
CA ARG A 119 21.25 -9.50 -4.99
C ARG A 119 20.27 -9.02 -3.93
N ALA A 120 18.99 -8.98 -4.25
CA ALA A 120 17.93 -8.70 -3.26
C ALA A 120 17.64 -9.97 -2.44
N GLN A 121 18.43 -10.22 -1.38
CA GLN A 121 18.28 -11.41 -0.52
C GLN A 121 18.06 -11.03 0.93
N CYS A 122 17.42 -11.93 1.68
CA CYS A 122 17.09 -11.68 3.07
C CYS A 122 18.28 -11.78 4.01
N CYS A 123 18.20 -11.05 5.13
CA CYS A 123 19.23 -11.02 6.17
C CYS A 123 18.74 -11.72 7.42
N ASN A 124 19.48 -12.73 7.86
CA ASN A 124 19.14 -13.50 9.06
C ASN A 124 19.55 -12.77 10.33
N PHE A 125 18.83 -13.02 11.43
CA PHE A 125 19.26 -12.72 12.79
C PHE A 125 20.35 -13.73 13.19
N ARG A 126 21.61 -13.49 12.80
CA ARG A 126 22.75 -14.13 13.47
C ARG A 126 23.31 -13.19 14.52
#